data_AF-A0A925TVC5-F1
#
_entry.id   AF-A0A925TVC5-F1
#
_cell.length_a   1.000
_cell.length_b   1.000
_cell.length_c   1.000
_cell.angle_alpha   90.00
_cell.angle_beta   90.00
_cell.angle_gamma   90.00
#
_symmetry.space_group_name_H-M   'P 1'
#
loop_
_entity.id
_entity.type
_entity.pdbx_description
1 polymer ?
#
loop_
_entity_poly.entity_id
_entity_poly.type
_entity_poly.pdbx_seq_one_letter_code
_entity_poly.pdbx_strand_id
1 'polypeptide(L)'
;MNPTFRLAESHDIPALHVLIEAFYKTEHLTFSEATRVALRHLVTDGTLGRVYLIMADETIAGYLVLTFGFSLEFHGRDAFIDEFFI
;
A
#
# COMPACT_ATOMS: atom_id res chain seq x y z
N MET A 1 -4.80 8.51 21.36
CA MET A 1 -5.51 7.75 20.31
C MET A 1 -4.54 6.70 19.81
N ASN A 2 -4.95 5.43 19.73
CA ASN A 2 -4.08 4.34 19.27
C ASN A 2 -4.51 3.98 17.84
N PRO A 3 -3.64 4.12 16.83
CA PRO A 3 -4.01 3.74 15.47
C PRO A 3 -4.22 2.23 15.39
N THR A 4 -5.16 1.81 14.54
CA THR A 4 -5.31 0.40 14.16
C THR A 4 -4.93 0.20 12.70
N PHE A 5 -4.59 -1.04 12.34
CA PHE A 5 -4.16 -1.39 10.99
C PHE A 5 -5.01 -2.55 10.51
N ARG A 6 -5.56 -2.44 9.29
CA ARG A 6 -6.26 -3.54 8.65
C ARG A 6 -5.79 -3.70 7.21
N LEU A 7 -5.89 -4.93 6.71
CA LEU A 7 -5.65 -5.18 5.29
C LEU A 7 -6.68 -4.43 4.46
N ALA A 8 -6.21 -3.83 3.37
CA ALA A 8 -7.06 -3.27 2.35
C ALA A 8 -7.72 -4.39 1.54
N GLU A 9 -8.97 -4.19 1.19
CA GLU A 9 -9.74 -5.05 0.30
C GLU A 9 -10.02 -4.33 -1.02
N SER A 10 -10.57 -5.04 -2.00
CA SER A 10 -10.92 -4.46 -3.31
C SER A 10 -11.84 -3.23 -3.21
N HIS A 11 -12.67 -3.16 -2.17
CA HIS A 11 -13.57 -2.02 -1.94
C HIS A 11 -12.84 -0.76 -1.45
N ASP A 12 -11.61 -0.89 -0.94
CA ASP A 12 -10.79 0.22 -0.45
C ASP A 12 -9.97 0.90 -1.55
N ILE A 13 -9.85 0.28 -2.73
CA ILE A 13 -9.05 0.78 -3.86
C ILE A 13 -9.37 2.26 -4.20
N PRO A 14 -10.65 2.71 -4.23
CA PRO A 14 -10.94 4.12 -4.46
C PRO A 14 -10.32 5.06 -3.42
N ALA A 15 -10.31 4.70 -2.13
CA ALA A 15 -9.69 5.50 -1.07
C ALA A 15 -8.16 5.49 -1.18
N LEU A 16 -7.57 4.33 -1.50
CA LEU A 16 -6.14 4.20 -1.73
C LEU A 16 -5.66 5.02 -2.92
N HIS A 17 -6.43 5.12 -4.01
CA HIS A 17 -6.07 6.02 -5.13
C HIS A 17 -5.91 7.47 -4.68
N VAL A 18 -6.80 7.96 -3.80
CA VAL A 18 -6.71 9.34 -3.28
C VAL A 18 -5.45 9.53 -2.44
N LEU A 19 -5.12 8.57 -1.57
CA LEU A 19 -3.94 8.62 -0.73
C LEU A 19 -2.64 8.51 -1.53
N ILE A 20 -2.58 7.61 -2.51
CA ILE A 20 -1.41 7.44 -3.38
C ILE A 20 -1.21 8.68 -4.25
N GLU A 21 -2.28 9.28 -4.79
CA GLU A 21 -2.18 10.52 -5.55
C GLU A 21 -1.65 11.67 -4.67
N ALA A 22 -2.06 11.75 -3.41
CA ALA A 22 -1.54 12.71 -2.44
C ALA A 22 -0.05 12.47 -2.09
N PHE A 23 0.33 11.20 -1.89
CA PHE A 23 1.72 10.80 -1.68
C PHE A 23 2.59 11.16 -2.90
N TYR A 24 2.17 10.77 -4.11
CA TYR A 24 2.89 11.01 -5.35
C TYR A 24 3.09 12.50 -5.63
N LYS A 25 2.10 13.33 -5.28
CA LYS A 25 2.25 14.79 -5.39
C LYS A 25 3.38 15.32 -4.50
N THR A 26 3.56 14.77 -3.31
CA THR A 26 4.65 15.12 -2.37
C THR A 26 6.01 14.66 -2.88
N GLU A 27 6.07 13.46 -3.45
CA GLU A 27 7.30 12.86 -4.01
C GLU A 27 7.61 13.29 -5.45
N HIS A 28 6.80 14.20 -6.03
CA HIS A 28 6.91 14.63 -7.43
C HIS A 28 6.83 13.47 -8.45
N LEU A 29 6.03 12.45 -8.15
CA LEU A 29 5.75 11.29 -9.00
C LEU A 29 4.47 11.49 -9.82
N THR A 30 4.36 10.76 -10.93
CA THR A 30 3.16 10.81 -11.79
C THR A 30 2.18 9.70 -11.42
N PHE A 31 0.99 10.07 -10.97
CA PHE A 31 -0.09 9.12 -10.76
C PHE A 31 -0.79 8.80 -12.09
N SER A 32 -0.74 7.54 -12.53
CA SER A 32 -1.18 7.12 -13.87
C SER A 32 -2.04 5.85 -13.83
N GLU A 33 -2.61 5.46 -14.99
CA GLU A 33 -3.34 4.20 -15.11
C GLU A 33 -2.48 2.99 -14.76
N ALA A 34 -1.17 3.03 -15.03
CA ALA A 34 -0.25 1.96 -14.64
C ALA A 34 -0.21 1.77 -13.12
N THR A 35 -0.21 2.88 -12.35
CA THR A 35 -0.29 2.85 -10.88
C THR A 35 -1.62 2.25 -10.40
N ARG A 36 -2.73 2.62 -11.04
CA ARG A 36 -4.07 2.08 -10.71
C ARG A 36 -4.16 0.58 -10.93
N VAL A 37 -3.61 0.09 -12.05
CA VAL A 37 -3.55 -1.34 -12.37
C VAL A 37 -2.63 -2.08 -11.40
N ALA A 38 -1.45 -1.53 -11.10
CA ALA A 38 -0.49 -2.11 -10.16
C ALA A 38 -1.09 -2.23 -8.75
N LEU A 39 -1.74 -1.18 -8.24
CA LEU A 39 -2.42 -1.20 -6.95
C LEU A 39 -3.49 -2.29 -6.91
N ARG A 40 -4.34 -2.38 -7.94
CA ARG A 40 -5.38 -3.40 -8.01
C ARG A 40 -4.78 -4.79 -7.95
N HIS A 41 -3.72 -5.04 -8.72
CA HIS A 41 -3.03 -6.33 -8.72
C HIS A 41 -2.49 -6.66 -7.34
N LEU A 42 -1.80 -5.72 -6.69
CA LEU A 42 -1.22 -5.88 -5.36
C LEU A 42 -2.28 -6.15 -4.28
N VAL A 43 -3.44 -5.48 -4.33
CA VAL A 43 -4.55 -5.71 -3.39
C VAL A 43 -5.19 -7.09 -3.60
N THR A 44 -5.28 -7.56 -4.85
CA THR A 44 -5.95 -8.84 -5.16
C THR A 44 -5.05 -10.07 -5.13
N ASP A 45 -3.73 -9.90 -5.24
CA ASP A 45 -2.75 -10.99 -5.21
C ASP A 45 -1.87 -10.92 -3.97
N GLY A 46 -2.24 -11.72 -2.97
CA GLY A 46 -1.48 -11.84 -1.72
C GLY A 46 -0.10 -12.50 -1.86
N THR A 47 0.32 -12.90 -3.06
CA THR A 47 1.71 -13.35 -3.28
C THR A 47 2.66 -12.20 -3.54
N LEU A 48 2.15 -11.03 -3.97
CA LEU A 48 2.94 -9.84 -4.28
C LEU A 48 3.26 -8.98 -3.06
N GLY A 49 2.37 -8.96 -2.07
CA GLY A 49 2.53 -8.09 -0.91
C GLY A 49 1.25 -7.91 -0.09
N ARG A 50 1.23 -6.86 0.72
CA ARG A 50 0.10 -6.44 1.56
C ARG A 50 -0.03 -4.92 1.48
N VAL A 51 -1.27 -4.45 1.36
CA VAL A 51 -1.61 -3.03 1.56
C VAL A 51 -2.40 -2.94 2.85
N TYR A 52 -1.95 -2.12 3.78
CA TYR A 52 -2.66 -1.83 5.02
C TYR A 52 -3.22 -0.42 4.98
N LEU A 53 -4.46 -0.27 5.45
CA LEU A 53 -5.01 1.02 5.84
C LEU A 53 -4.69 1.29 7.31
N ILE A 54 -4.24 2.51 7.57
CA ILE A 54 -4.00 3.02 8.92
C ILE A 54 -5.25 3.76 9.34
N MET A 55 -5.85 3.34 10.44
CA MET A 55 -7.09 3.90 10.94
C MET A 55 -6.81 4.72 12.20
N ALA A 56 -7.29 5.97 12.23
CA ALA A 56 -7.43 6.77 13.44
C ALA A 56 -8.92 6.84 13.76
N ASP A 57 -9.32 6.18 14.86
CA ASP A 57 -10.73 5.85 15.14
C ASP A 57 -11.37 5.14 13.93
N GLU A 58 -12.50 5.66 13.42
CA GLU A 58 -13.22 5.11 12.26
C GLU A 58 -12.81 5.79 10.93
N THR A 59 -11.71 6.55 10.93
CA THR A 59 -11.25 7.30 9.76
C THR A 59 -9.93 6.77 9.23
N ILE A 60 -9.80 6.74 7.91
CA ILE A 60 -8.53 6.39 7.26
C ILE A 60 -7.57 7.56 7.47
N ALA A 61 -6.49 7.30 8.21
CA ALA A 61 -5.42 8.24 8.49
C ALA A 61 -4.24 8.10 7.52
N GLY A 62 -4.14 6.99 6.78
CA GLY A 62 -3.01 6.74 5.90
C GLY A 62 -2.99 5.31 5.38
N TYR A 63 -1.86 4.92 4.78
CA TYR A 63 -1.65 3.57 4.28
C TYR A 63 -0.18 3.14 4.35
N LEU A 64 0.03 1.83 4.28
CA LEU A 64 1.34 1.18 4.23
C LEU A 64 1.31 0.12 3.12
N VAL A 65 2.29 0.16 2.22
CA VAL A 65 2.52 -0.86 1.21
C VAL A 65 3.74 -1.69 1.59
N LEU A 66 3.54 -2.99 1.69
CA LEU A 66 4.60 -3.97 1.87
C LEU A 66 4.62 -4.89 0.66
N THR A 67 5.76 -5.05 0.00
CA THR A 67 5.96 -5.94 -1.15
C THR A 67 6.87 -7.10 -0.77
N PHE A 68 6.64 -8.28 -1.36
CA PHE A 68 7.45 -9.48 -1.15
C PHE A 68 8.46 -9.68 -2.27
N GLY A 69 9.68 -10.06 -1.90
CA GLY A 69 10.75 -10.44 -2.82
C GLY A 69 11.33 -11.81 -2.51
N PHE A 70 12.48 -12.11 -3.12
CA PHE A 70 13.31 -13.25 -2.78
C PHE A 70 14.76 -12.78 -2.67
N SER A 71 15.38 -13.08 -1.53
CA SER A 71 16.78 -12.77 -1.28
C SER A 71 17.60 -14.04 -1.22
N LEU A 72 18.64 -14.10 -2.05
CA LEU A 72 19.65 -15.17 -1.98
C LEU A 72 20.44 -15.09 -0.67
N GLU A 73 20.72 -13.87 -0.18
CA GLU A 73 21.44 -13.65 1.09
C GLU A 73 20.63 -14.17 2.29
N PHE A 74 19.31 -13.97 2.29
CA PHE A 74 18.43 -14.47 3.34
C PHE A 74 17.87 -15.87 3.04
N HIS A 75 18.28 -16.49 1.93
CA HIS A 75 17.86 -17.82 1.49
C HIS A 75 16.33 -18.01 1.44
N GLY A 76 15.58 -16.96 1.12
CA GLY A 76 14.13 -17.01 1.22
C GLY A 76 13.41 -15.71 0.91
N ARG A 77 12.13 -15.67 1.28
CA ARG A 77 11.26 -14.50 1.09
C ARG A 77 11.67 -13.39 2.06
N ASP A 78 11.87 -12.20 1.50
CA ASP A 78 11.98 -10.95 2.24
C ASP A 78 10.74 -10.07 1.98
N ALA A 79 10.74 -8.90 2.61
CA ALA A 79 9.74 -7.88 2.40
C ALA A 79 10.35 -6.49 2.42
N PHE A 80 9.80 -5.60 1.60
CA PHE A 80 10.15 -4.18 1.57
C PHE A 80 8.93 -3.34 1.93
N ILE A 81 9.11 -2.33 2.78
CA ILE A 81 8.11 -1.28 2.95
C ILE A 81 8.30 -0.32 1.78
N ASP A 82 7.46 -0.46 0.77
CA ASP A 82 7.54 0.29 -0.48
C ASP A 82 7.01 1.72 -0.30
N GLU A 83 5.87 1.85 0.37
CA GLU A 83 5.25 3.14 0.65
C GLU A 83 4.73 3.19 2.09
N PHE A 84 4.87 4.36 2.73
CA PHE A 84 4.28 4.64 4.03
C PHE A 84 3.88 6.10 4.11
N PHE A 85 2.57 6.36 4.21
CA PHE A 85 2.00 7.70 4.11
C PHE A 85 0.90 7.91 5.15
N ILE A 86 0.93 9.08 5.79
CA ILE A 86 0.01 9.55 6.84
C ILE A 86 -0.34 11.01 6.55
#